data_AF-A0A809RFL2-F1
#
_entry.id   AF-A0A809RFL2-F1
#
_cell.length_a   1.000
_cell.length_b   1.000
_cell.length_c   1.000
_cell.angle_alpha   90.00
_cell.angle_beta   90.00
_cell.angle_gamma   90.00
#
_symmetry.space_group_name_H-M   'P 1'
#
loop_
_entity.id
_entity.type
_entity.pdbx_description
1 polymer ?
#
loop_
_entity_poly.entity_id
_entity_poly.type
_entity_poly.pdbx_seq_one_letter_code
_entity_poly.pdbx_strand_id
1 'polypeptide(L)'
;MLEKLALKTALTRLNAAHTVYLYGLRNERLGEHRDAFDGITVAGAKTAKSSRKEYSLDALQEIFRDPPSLDEIPASAGKHAALWIPLLALFTGARREELAGLLIEEVGDVDGTLFLDFKDNKRKRPAQPLQSLHYLW
;
A
#
# COMPACT_ATOMS: atom_id res chain seq x y z
N MET A 1 7.94 8.28 -30.48
CA MET A 1 8.81 7.39 -29.70
C MET A 1 7.92 6.64 -28.72
N LEU A 2 7.67 5.34 -28.93
CA LEU A 2 6.86 4.54 -27.99
C LEU A 2 7.70 4.22 -26.76
N GLU A 3 7.30 4.74 -25.61
CA GLU A 3 7.92 4.43 -24.33
C GLU A 3 7.79 2.93 -24.04
N LYS A 4 8.88 2.26 -23.67
CA LYS A 4 8.86 0.83 -23.33
C LYS A 4 8.13 0.64 -22.00
N LEU A 5 6.87 0.22 -22.07
CA LEU A 5 6.07 -0.17 -20.90
C LEU A 5 6.55 -1.48 -20.30
N ALA A 6 6.50 -1.57 -18.97
CA ALA A 6 6.70 -2.83 -18.26
C ALA A 6 5.60 -3.84 -18.66
N LEU A 7 5.99 -5.12 -18.83
CA LEU A 7 5.09 -6.19 -19.30
C LEU A 7 3.83 -6.33 -18.43
N LYS A 8 3.99 -6.24 -17.11
CA LYS A 8 2.86 -6.29 -16.16
C LYS A 8 1.91 -5.12 -16.36
N THR A 9 2.43 -3.93 -16.64
CA THR A 9 1.62 -2.75 -16.92
C THR A 9 0.88 -2.88 -18.25
N ALA A 10 1.53 -3.40 -19.29
CA ALA A 10 0.90 -3.71 -20.56
C ALA A 10 -0.25 -4.72 -20.39
N LEU A 11 -0.04 -5.79 -19.61
CA LEU A 11 -1.08 -6.76 -19.28
C LEU A 11 -2.25 -6.14 -18.52
N THR A 12 -1.99 -5.31 -17.51
CA THR A 12 -3.04 -4.60 -16.77
C THR A 12 -3.88 -3.72 -17.69
N ARG A 13 -3.26 -2.98 -18.61
CA ARG A 13 -3.96 -2.14 -19.59
C ARG A 13 -4.78 -2.97 -20.59
N LEU A 14 -4.22 -4.08 -21.07
CA LEU A 14 -4.95 -5.04 -21.93
C LEU A 14 -6.20 -5.57 -21.21
N ASN A 15 -6.05 -6.02 -19.97
CA ASN A 15 -7.16 -6.53 -19.17
C ASN A 15 -8.22 -5.44 -18.91
N ALA A 16 -7.81 -4.20 -18.69
CA ALA A 16 -8.75 -3.08 -18.53
C ALA A 16 -9.57 -2.86 -19.82
N ALA A 17 -8.91 -2.82 -20.98
CA ALA A 17 -9.59 -2.69 -22.27
C ALA A 17 -10.54 -3.87 -22.56
N HIS A 18 -10.05 -5.10 -22.33
CA HIS A 18 -10.85 -6.32 -22.50
C HIS A 18 -12.08 -6.31 -21.59
N THR A 19 -11.92 -5.87 -20.33
CA THR A 19 -13.04 -5.76 -19.38
C THR A 19 -14.11 -4.79 -19.90
N VAL A 20 -13.73 -3.61 -20.40
CA VAL A 20 -14.68 -2.65 -20.99
C VAL A 20 -15.41 -3.25 -22.20
N TYR A 21 -14.68 -3.96 -23.06
CA TYR A 21 -15.26 -4.63 -24.22
C TYR A 21 -16.28 -5.72 -23.82
N LEU A 22 -15.94 -6.54 -22.82
CA LEU A 22 -16.86 -7.55 -22.26
C LEU A 22 -18.12 -6.92 -21.66
N TYR A 23 -18.02 -5.76 -21.00
CA TYR A 23 -19.20 -5.00 -20.57
C TYR A 23 -20.05 -4.54 -21.76
N GLY A 24 -19.44 -4.14 -22.87
CA GLY A 24 -20.14 -3.77 -24.10
C GLY A 24 -20.93 -4.93 -24.71
N LEU A 25 -20.34 -6.13 -24.76
CA LEU A 25 -21.03 -7.35 -25.20
C LEU A 25 -22.19 -7.71 -24.26
N ARG A 26 -21.95 -7.73 -22.95
CA ARG A 26 -22.97 -8.08 -21.94
C ARG A 26 -24.16 -7.12 -21.93
N ASN A 27 -23.92 -5.85 -22.23
CA ASN A 27 -24.96 -4.82 -22.29
C ASN A 27 -25.55 -4.68 -23.71
N GLU A 28 -25.29 -5.65 -24.61
CA GLU A 28 -25.80 -5.70 -25.98
C GLU A 28 -25.47 -4.45 -26.83
N ARG A 29 -24.46 -3.67 -26.42
CA ARG A 29 -24.04 -2.45 -27.13
C ARG A 29 -23.21 -2.73 -28.37
N LEU A 30 -22.68 -3.95 -28.45
CA LEU A 30 -21.81 -4.41 -29.52
C LEU A 30 -22.44 -5.54 -30.35
N GLY A 31 -23.72 -5.89 -30.14
CA GLY A 31 -24.39 -6.96 -30.89
C GLY A 31 -23.72 -8.35 -30.76
N GLU A 32 -24.00 -9.25 -31.70
CA GLU A 32 -23.40 -10.60 -31.77
C GLU A 32 -21.98 -10.57 -32.35
N HIS A 33 -21.05 -9.88 -31.68
CA HIS A 33 -19.64 -9.90 -32.03
C HIS A 33 -18.89 -10.93 -31.19
N ARG A 34 -17.99 -11.69 -31.83
CA ARG A 34 -17.02 -12.53 -31.13
C ARG A 34 -16.06 -11.64 -30.34
N ASP A 35 -15.56 -12.16 -29.23
CA ASP A 35 -14.61 -11.43 -28.40
C ASP A 35 -13.34 -11.07 -29.17
N ALA A 36 -13.14 -9.78 -29.43
CA ALA A 36 -11.99 -9.25 -30.17
C ALA A 36 -10.66 -9.44 -29.42
N PHE A 37 -10.70 -9.73 -28.12
CA PHE A 37 -9.53 -9.95 -27.28
C PHE A 37 -9.24 -11.43 -27.03
N ASP A 38 -10.05 -12.34 -27.57
CA ASP A 38 -9.83 -13.76 -27.42
C ASP A 38 -8.46 -14.18 -27.99
N GLY A 39 -7.71 -14.97 -27.21
CA GLY A 39 -6.35 -15.37 -27.53
C GLY A 39 -5.27 -14.28 -27.45
N ILE A 40 -5.60 -13.01 -27.20
CA ILE A 40 -4.60 -11.94 -27.05
C ILE A 40 -3.93 -12.04 -25.68
N THR A 41 -2.60 -12.16 -25.66
CA THR A 41 -1.82 -12.23 -24.43
C THR A 41 -0.58 -11.36 -24.47
N VAL A 42 -0.08 -10.98 -23.29
CA VAL A 42 1.23 -10.33 -23.14
C VAL A 42 2.24 -11.38 -22.68
N ALA A 43 3.06 -11.84 -23.62
CA ALA A 43 4.08 -12.86 -23.35
C ALA A 43 5.01 -12.44 -22.20
N GLY A 44 5.27 -13.37 -21.27
CA GLY A 44 6.16 -13.15 -20.13
C GLY A 44 5.64 -12.21 -19.04
N ALA A 45 4.45 -11.60 -19.17
CA ALA A 45 3.92 -10.68 -18.17
C ALA A 45 3.57 -11.36 -16.83
N LYS A 46 3.07 -12.61 -16.87
CA LYS A 46 2.73 -13.37 -15.66
C LYS A 46 3.96 -13.84 -14.88
N THR A 47 5.07 -14.05 -15.57
CA THR A 47 6.37 -14.49 -15.00
C THR A 47 7.31 -13.32 -14.72
N ALA A 48 6.92 -12.08 -15.05
CA ALA A 48 7.70 -10.89 -14.75
C ALA A 48 7.86 -10.73 -13.23
N LYS A 49 9.04 -11.09 -12.73
CA LYS A 49 9.38 -10.97 -11.31
C LYS A 49 9.41 -9.50 -10.89
N SER A 50 9.01 -9.24 -9.65
CA SER A 50 9.23 -7.93 -9.04
C SER A 50 10.73 -7.69 -8.89
N SER A 51 11.17 -6.46 -9.11
CA SER A 51 12.53 -6.02 -8.80
C SER A 51 12.75 -5.74 -7.32
N ARG A 52 11.70 -5.80 -6.49
CA ARG A 52 11.81 -5.60 -5.04
C ARG A 52 12.68 -6.70 -4.45
N LYS A 53 13.71 -6.28 -3.72
CA LYS A 53 14.59 -7.15 -2.96
C LYS A 53 14.32 -6.93 -1.48
N GLU A 54 14.44 -7.99 -0.70
CA GLU A 54 14.46 -7.91 0.75
C GLU A 54 15.75 -7.21 1.19
N TYR A 55 15.66 -6.48 2.31
CA TYR A 55 16.85 -5.88 2.94
C TYR A 55 17.61 -6.97 3.71
N SER A 56 18.94 -6.96 3.61
CA SER A 56 19.78 -7.79 4.48
C SER A 56 19.75 -7.26 5.91
N LEU A 57 20.14 -8.10 6.87
CA LEU A 57 20.26 -7.69 8.26
C LEU A 57 21.23 -6.51 8.42
N ASP A 58 22.39 -6.55 7.74
CA ASP A 58 23.38 -5.47 7.79
C ASP A 58 22.81 -4.15 7.26
N ALA A 59 22.05 -4.20 6.17
CA ALA A 59 21.40 -3.02 5.62
C ALA A 59 20.32 -2.47 6.56
N LEU A 60 19.54 -3.33 7.21
CA LEU A 60 18.58 -2.91 8.23
C LEU A 60 19.27 -2.25 9.42
N GLN A 61 20.35 -2.87 9.92
CA GLN A 61 21.14 -2.28 10.99
C GLN A 61 21.70 -0.92 10.59
N GLU A 62 22.19 -0.76 9.36
CA GLU A 62 22.69 0.52 8.85
C GLU A 62 21.59 1.59 8.77
N ILE A 63 20.41 1.24 8.24
CA ILE A 63 19.26 2.16 8.12
C ILE A 63 18.79 2.65 9.50
N PHE A 64 18.75 1.77 10.50
CA PHE A 64 18.17 2.07 11.81
C PHE A 64 19.20 2.41 12.91
N ARG A 65 20.51 2.40 12.61
CA ARG A 65 21.58 2.64 13.61
C ARG A 65 21.51 4.03 14.22
N ASP A 66 21.29 5.04 13.40
CA ASP A 66 21.38 6.45 13.80
C ASP A 66 20.20 7.22 13.18
N PRO A 67 18.99 7.09 13.75
CA PRO A 67 17.80 7.74 13.21
C PRO A 67 17.92 9.27 13.32
N PRO A 68 17.47 10.03 12.31
CA PRO A 68 17.52 11.49 12.37
C PRO A 68 16.63 12.02 13.50
N SER A 69 17.05 13.13 14.09
CA SER A 69 16.23 13.88 15.04
C SER A 69 14.97 14.43 14.35
N LEU A 70 13.93 14.72 15.13
CA LEU A 70 12.67 15.26 14.59
C LEU A 70 12.86 16.61 13.87
N ASP A 71 13.87 17.38 14.25
CA ASP A 71 14.19 18.67 13.63
C ASP A 71 14.80 18.49 12.23
N GLU A 72 15.62 17.44 12.04
CA GLU A 72 16.25 17.09 10.76
C GLU A 72 15.26 16.51 9.75
N ILE A 73 14.13 15.94 10.21
CA ILE A 73 13.10 15.40 9.32
C ILE A 73 12.31 16.55 8.69
N PRO A 74 12.20 16.65 7.35
CA PRO A 74 11.39 17.68 6.70
C PRO A 74 9.92 17.60 7.12
N ALA A 75 9.25 18.75 7.28
CA ALA A 75 7.83 18.78 7.63
C ALA A 75 6.95 18.00 6.63
N SER A 76 7.32 18.03 5.34
CA SER A 76 6.64 17.29 4.27
C SER A 76 6.73 15.76 4.41
N ALA A 77 7.67 15.24 5.22
CA ALA A 77 7.80 13.81 5.48
C ALA A 77 6.93 13.33 6.64
N GLY A 78 6.19 14.22 7.32
CA GLY A 78 5.28 13.85 8.41
C GLY A 78 5.96 13.68 9.78
N LYS A 79 7.19 14.20 9.95
CA LYS A 79 7.94 14.26 11.22
C LYS A 79 7.96 12.90 11.94
N HIS A 80 7.21 12.76 13.03
CA HIS A 80 7.06 11.53 13.80
C HIS A 80 6.70 10.31 12.93
N ALA A 81 5.86 10.49 11.91
CA ALA A 81 5.46 9.39 11.03
C ALA A 81 6.64 8.85 10.22
N ALA A 82 7.56 9.70 9.76
CA ALA A 82 8.76 9.27 9.03
C ALA A 82 9.70 8.43 9.90
N LEU A 83 9.66 8.61 11.22
CA LEU A 83 10.45 7.83 12.17
C LEU A 83 9.75 6.50 12.53
N TRP A 84 8.48 6.58 12.94
CA TRP A 84 7.78 5.44 13.53
C TRP A 84 7.24 4.44 12.49
N ILE A 85 6.77 4.91 11.33
CA ILE A 85 6.17 4.01 10.32
C ILE A 85 7.18 2.97 9.83
N PRO A 86 8.43 3.32 9.46
CA PRO A 86 9.42 2.31 9.05
C PRO A 86 9.75 1.31 10.15
N LEU A 87 9.85 1.77 11.41
CA LEU A 87 10.17 0.91 12.55
C LEU A 87 9.05 -0.09 12.82
N LEU A 88 7.80 0.37 12.86
CA LEU A 88 6.64 -0.50 13.03
C LEU A 88 6.48 -1.47 11.85
N ALA A 89 6.74 -1.03 10.62
CA ALA A 89 6.72 -1.90 9.45
C ALA A 89 7.76 -3.01 9.53
N LEU A 90 8.96 -2.71 10.06
CA LEU A 90 10.02 -3.71 10.26
C LEU A 90 9.58 -4.82 11.23
N PHE A 91 8.96 -4.47 12.35
CA PHE A 91 8.59 -5.45 13.38
C PHE A 91 7.27 -6.19 13.09
N THR A 92 6.36 -5.59 12.34
CA THR A 92 5.01 -6.14 12.13
C THR A 92 4.79 -6.70 10.72
N GLY A 93 5.56 -6.26 9.73
CA GLY A 93 5.31 -6.57 8.31
C GLY A 93 4.03 -5.93 7.76
N ALA A 94 3.39 -5.02 8.50
CA ALA A 94 2.15 -4.37 8.10
C ALA A 94 2.34 -3.47 6.87
N ARG A 95 1.27 -3.32 6.08
CA ARG A 95 1.27 -2.40 4.93
C ARG A 95 1.31 -0.96 5.41
N ARG A 96 1.88 -0.09 4.58
CA ARG A 96 1.91 1.35 4.83
C ARG A 96 0.53 1.91 5.13
N GLU A 97 -0.49 1.50 4.39
CA GLU A 97 -1.88 1.97 4.56
C GLU A 97 -2.50 1.50 5.88
N GLU A 98 -2.08 0.34 6.40
CA GLU A 98 -2.53 -0.20 7.69
C GLU A 98 -1.92 0.61 8.84
N LEU A 99 -0.62 0.90 8.77
CA LEU A 99 0.11 1.68 9.78
C LEU A 99 -0.26 3.17 9.76
N ALA A 100 -0.37 3.78 8.58
CA ALA A 100 -0.66 5.21 8.45
C ALA A 100 -2.12 5.56 8.81
N GLY A 101 -3.01 4.57 8.81
CA GLY A 101 -4.41 4.72 9.21
C GLY A 101 -4.71 4.26 10.64
N LEU A 102 -3.70 3.82 11.40
CA LEU A 102 -3.87 3.26 12.73
C LEU A 102 -4.38 4.31 13.74
N LEU A 103 -5.37 3.95 14.55
CA LEU A 103 -5.92 4.79 15.61
C LEU A 103 -5.33 4.42 16.97
N ILE A 104 -5.36 5.36 17.92
CA ILE A 104 -4.84 5.12 19.29
C ILE A 104 -5.58 3.96 19.97
N GLU A 105 -6.90 3.87 19.77
CA GLU A 105 -7.75 2.78 20.29
C GLU A 105 -7.45 1.40 19.68
N GLU A 106 -6.64 1.34 18.63
CA GLU A 106 -6.18 0.11 17.96
C GLU A 106 -4.80 -0.35 18.47
N VAL A 107 -4.21 0.36 19.44
CA VAL A 107 -2.96 -0.01 20.10
C VAL A 107 -3.30 -0.53 21.50
N GLY A 108 -2.80 -1.70 21.85
CA GLY A 108 -3.05 -2.28 23.17
C GLY A 108 -1.91 -3.15 23.68
N ASP A 109 -2.13 -3.71 24.85
CA ASP A 109 -1.25 -4.63 25.54
C ASP A 109 -2.07 -5.84 26.01
N VAL A 110 -1.54 -7.04 25.79
CA VAL A 110 -2.04 -8.27 26.42
C VAL A 110 -0.86 -8.97 27.06
N ASP A 111 -0.92 -9.15 28.38
CA ASP A 111 0.11 -9.82 29.17
C ASP A 111 1.53 -9.27 28.94
N GLY A 112 1.67 -7.94 28.80
CA GLY A 112 2.94 -7.27 28.54
C GLY A 112 3.42 -7.35 27.09
N THR A 113 2.61 -7.92 26.19
CA THR A 113 2.86 -7.95 24.76
C THR A 113 2.04 -6.88 24.07
N LEU A 114 2.71 -5.88 23.51
CA LEU A 114 2.07 -4.84 22.70
C LEU A 114 1.55 -5.42 21.38
N PHE A 115 0.35 -4.99 20.98
CA PHE A 115 -0.25 -5.37 19.70
C PHE A 115 -0.83 -4.16 18.96
N LEU A 116 -0.94 -4.32 17.63
CA LEU A 116 -1.66 -3.41 16.74
C LEU A 116 -2.87 -4.15 16.15
N ASP A 117 -4.08 -3.66 16.40
CA ASP A 117 -5.34 -4.24 15.90
C ASP A 117 -5.79 -3.51 14.62
N PHE A 118 -5.41 -4.05 13.46
CA PHE A 118 -5.76 -3.45 12.17
C PHE A 118 -7.23 -3.73 11.79
N LYS A 119 -8.10 -2.73 11.96
CA LYS A 119 -9.50 -2.80 11.51
C LYS A 119 -9.65 -2.30 10.07
N ASP A 120 -10.62 -2.86 9.35
CA ASP A 120 -10.95 -2.42 7.99
C ASP A 120 -11.36 -0.94 7.98
N ASN A 121 -10.75 -0.14 7.09
CA ASN A 121 -10.96 1.30 7.00
C ASN A 121 -12.42 1.69 6.77
N LYS A 122 -13.24 0.81 6.19
CA LYS A 122 -14.69 1.05 6.02
C LYS A 122 -15.45 1.16 7.35
N ARG A 123 -14.86 0.67 8.46
CA ARG A 123 -15.48 0.64 9.79
C ARG A 123 -14.97 1.75 10.71
N LYS A 124 -14.00 2.56 10.27
CA LYS A 124 -13.43 3.64 11.10
C LYS A 124 -14.39 4.82 11.13
N ARG A 125 -14.89 5.15 12.31
CA ARG A 125 -15.65 6.38 12.56
C ARG A 125 -14.66 7.55 12.36
N PRO A 126 -15.04 8.67 11.71
CA PRO A 126 -14.14 9.83 11.63
C PRO A 126 -13.72 10.20 13.05
N ALA A 127 -12.40 10.34 13.26
CA ALA A 127 -11.84 10.68 14.56
C ALA A 127 -12.55 11.93 15.10
N GLN A 128 -13.13 11.83 16.30
CA GLN A 128 -13.63 13.02 16.98
C GLN A 128 -12.44 13.96 17.20
N PRO A 129 -12.58 15.27 16.91
CA PRO A 129 -11.49 16.20 17.09
C PRO A 129 -11.01 16.16 18.54
N LEU A 130 -9.69 16.07 18.72
CA LEU A 130 -8.96 16.08 19.99
C LEU A 130 -9.15 17.41 20.74
N GLN A 131 -10.36 17.70 21.23
CA GLN A 131 -10.68 18.90 22.00
C GLN A 131 -10.95 18.62 23.49
N SER A 132 -10.60 17.44 24.02
CA SER A 132 -10.88 17.11 25.43
C SER A 132 -9.73 16.50 26.24
N LEU A 133 -8.52 16.38 25.71
CA LEU A 133 -7.35 16.06 26.54
C LEU A 133 -6.66 17.35 26.97
N HIS A 134 -7.08 17.88 28.12
CA HIS A 134 -6.23 18.74 28.94
C HIS A 134 -4.90 18.01 29.17
N TYR A 135 -3.82 18.63 28.71
CA TYR A 135 -2.46 18.22 28.99
C TYR A 135 -2.21 18.29 30.50
N LEU A 136 -2.10 17.13 31.15
CA LEU A 136 -1.31 16.97 32.36
C LEU A 136 -0.04 16.25 31.95
N TRP A 137 0.95 17.03 31.50
CA TRP A 137 2.39 16.90 31.77
C TRP A 137 3.01 18.27 31.47
#